data_AF-A0A2S5LGQ2-F1
#
_entry.id   AF-A0A2S5LGQ2-F1
#
_cell.length_a   1.000
_cell.length_b   1.000
_cell.length_c   1.000
_cell.angle_alpha   90.00
_cell.angle_beta   90.00
_cell.angle_gamma   90.00
#
_symmetry.space_group_name_H-M   'P 1'
#
loop_
_entity.id
_entity.type
_entity.pdbx_description
1 polymer ?
#
loop_
_entity_poly.entity_id
_entity_poly.type
_entity_poly.pdbx_seq_one_letter_code
_entity_poly.pdbx_strand_id
1 'polypeptide(L)'
;MQKFLSFCIACGLCIDFSAYAENSIKQTEQIDFSQNIDSNSTVSNQFFVNLAPGVRVSSEPAQQPLSSYKWLDKKTYQLGLSDHFKIKGLIISTRHYIADERADIAPIDIVLGWKKMSDPTILKHINVRQNNRFYYWHVSEFPLPRAELELSSTNIHLIPNTKAIEAGLKKLKKGTVVELTGYLVDVKSSDGFIWSTSRTRDDSGDGACEILLVKQIRHLK
;
A
#
# COMPACT_ATOMS: atom_id res chain seq x y z
N MET A 1 -16.87 8.81 -52.73
CA MET A 1 -17.34 10.14 -53.16
C MET A 1 -17.58 11.00 -51.94
N GLN A 2 -16.96 12.19 -51.91
CA GLN A 2 -17.28 13.40 -51.13
C GLN A 2 -17.33 13.29 -49.58
N LYS A 3 -16.72 14.18 -48.79
CA LYS A 3 -16.04 15.45 -49.09
C LYS A 3 -15.18 15.83 -47.87
N PHE A 4 -13.89 16.01 -48.10
CA PHE A 4 -13.01 16.82 -47.27
C PHE A 4 -13.46 18.29 -47.38
N LEU A 5 -13.55 19.01 -46.26
CA LEU A 5 -13.25 20.43 -46.22
C LEU A 5 -12.14 20.66 -45.21
N SER A 6 -10.99 21.03 -45.77
CA SER A 6 -9.86 21.63 -45.09
C SER A 6 -10.12 23.14 -44.96
N PHE A 7 -9.76 23.72 -43.83
CA PHE A 7 -9.15 25.05 -43.82
C PHE A 7 -7.98 25.04 -42.84
N CYS A 8 -6.79 25.06 -43.44
CA CYS A 8 -5.49 25.40 -42.89
C CYS A 8 -5.40 26.96 -42.88
N ILE A 9 -4.68 27.68 -42.01
CA ILE A 9 -3.22 27.86 -42.03
C ILE A 9 -2.77 28.72 -40.82
N ALA A 10 -1.63 28.31 -40.25
CA ALA A 10 -0.55 29.05 -39.56
C ALA A 10 -0.76 29.72 -38.19
N CYS A 11 -0.19 29.10 -37.14
CA CYS A 11 1.16 29.38 -36.58
C CYS A 11 1.20 28.68 -35.19
N GLY A 12 2.12 27.82 -34.77
CA GLY A 12 3.32 27.15 -35.27
C GLY A 12 3.73 26.19 -34.13
N LEU A 13 4.40 25.09 -34.46
CA LEU A 13 4.76 23.91 -33.61
C LEU A 13 3.75 22.75 -33.68
N CYS A 14 3.85 21.98 -34.75
CA CYS A 14 3.44 20.57 -34.74
C CYS A 14 4.32 19.83 -33.73
N ILE A 15 3.72 19.32 -32.65
CA ILE A 15 4.38 18.32 -31.81
C ILE A 15 3.94 16.96 -32.34
N ASP A 16 4.89 16.22 -32.87
CA ASP A 16 4.71 14.88 -33.40
C ASP A 16 4.34 13.93 -32.25
N PHE A 17 3.10 13.43 -32.24
CA PHE A 17 2.60 12.52 -31.20
C PHE A 17 3.02 11.05 -31.44
N SER A 18 3.91 10.78 -32.40
CA SER A 18 4.40 9.44 -32.72
C SER A 18 5.65 9.00 -31.94
N ALA A 19 6.21 9.84 -31.06
CA ALA A 19 7.51 9.60 -30.42
C ALA A 19 7.51 9.30 -28.90
N TYR A 20 6.35 9.07 -28.26
CA TYR A 20 6.28 8.80 -26.81
C TYR A 20 5.71 7.42 -26.44
N ALA A 21 5.78 6.46 -27.36
CA ALA A 21 5.26 5.12 -27.14
C ALA A 21 6.31 4.04 -27.39
N GLU A 22 7.52 4.17 -26.83
CA GLU A 22 8.51 3.08 -26.84
C GLU A 22 9.64 3.35 -25.83
N ASN A 23 9.38 3.20 -24.52
CA ASN A 23 10.44 2.80 -23.57
C ASN A 23 9.98 2.36 -22.16
N SER A 24 8.77 1.84 -22.01
CA SER A 24 8.37 1.14 -20.78
C SER A 24 8.67 -0.36 -20.94
N ILE A 25 9.95 -0.70 -21.12
CA ILE A 25 10.42 -2.08 -21.01
C ILE A 25 10.43 -2.44 -19.52
N LYS A 26 9.66 -3.49 -19.21
CA LYS A 26 9.62 -4.21 -17.95
C LYS A 26 11.03 -4.54 -17.46
N GLN A 27 11.52 -3.80 -16.48
CA GLN A 27 12.51 -4.31 -15.53
C GLN A 27 12.02 -3.95 -14.14
N THR A 28 11.30 -4.90 -13.54
CA THR A 28 11.31 -5.03 -12.09
C THR A 28 12.77 -5.28 -11.74
N GLU A 29 13.52 -4.24 -11.41
CA GLU A 29 14.81 -4.41 -10.75
C GLU A 29 14.51 -5.19 -9.47
N GLN A 30 14.81 -6.50 -9.52
CA GLN A 30 15.21 -7.21 -8.32
C GLN A 30 16.41 -6.43 -7.80
N ILE A 31 16.17 -5.52 -6.86
CA ILE A 31 17.25 -4.97 -6.05
C ILE A 31 17.87 -6.19 -5.40
N ASP A 32 19.07 -6.51 -5.87
CA ASP A 32 19.87 -7.62 -5.39
C ASP A 32 20.20 -7.37 -3.92
N PHE A 33 19.40 -7.98 -3.04
CA PHE A 33 19.60 -7.97 -1.59
C PHE A 33 20.83 -8.80 -1.16
N SER A 34 21.60 -9.40 -2.09
CA SER A 34 22.68 -10.34 -1.77
C SER A 34 23.94 -9.72 -1.17
N GLN A 35 24.14 -8.40 -1.25
CA GLN A 35 25.45 -7.82 -0.91
C GLN A 35 25.72 -7.68 0.61
N ASN A 36 24.86 -8.18 1.51
CA ASN A 36 25.16 -8.30 2.94
C ASN A 36 24.25 -9.32 3.66
N ILE A 37 24.20 -10.56 3.16
CA ILE A 37 23.57 -11.66 3.89
C ILE A 37 24.69 -12.62 4.31
N ASP A 38 25.03 -12.58 5.60
CA ASP A 38 25.89 -13.60 6.22
C ASP A 38 25.38 -14.99 5.84
N SER A 39 26.27 -15.84 5.34
CA SER A 39 26.02 -17.16 4.76
C SER A 39 25.51 -18.22 5.76
N ASN A 40 25.01 -17.80 6.93
CA ASN A 40 24.36 -18.64 7.93
C ASN A 40 23.01 -18.09 8.46
N SER A 41 22.45 -17.04 7.86
CA SER A 41 21.13 -16.54 8.31
C SER A 41 20.00 -17.36 7.69
N THR A 42 19.59 -18.44 8.35
CA THR A 42 18.20 -18.90 8.25
C THR A 42 17.33 -17.67 8.51
N VAL A 43 16.48 -17.26 7.56
CA VAL A 43 15.63 -16.06 7.67
C VAL A 43 14.59 -16.28 8.78
N SER A 44 15.05 -16.15 10.02
CA SER A 44 14.26 -16.28 11.23
C SER A 44 13.89 -14.88 11.71
N ASN A 45 12.63 -14.52 11.55
CA ASN A 45 12.06 -13.31 12.12
C ASN A 45 11.79 -13.57 13.61
N GLN A 46 12.83 -13.36 14.43
CA GLN A 46 12.84 -13.66 15.87
C GLN A 46 11.64 -13.08 16.65
N PHE A 47 11.05 -12.00 16.15
CA PHE A 47 9.84 -11.44 16.74
C PHE A 47 8.66 -12.42 16.72
N PHE A 48 8.42 -13.10 15.60
CA PHE A 48 7.27 -14.01 15.44
C PHE A 48 7.54 -15.42 15.98
N VAL A 49 8.80 -15.80 16.21
CA VAL A 49 9.19 -17.08 16.82
C VAL A 49 8.54 -17.28 18.19
N ASN A 50 8.40 -16.20 18.96
CA ASN A 50 7.92 -16.24 20.34
C ASN A 50 6.40 -16.03 20.47
N LEU A 51 5.67 -15.86 19.37
CA LEU A 51 4.21 -15.75 19.41
C LEU A 51 3.57 -17.13 19.27
N ALA A 52 2.45 -17.33 19.99
CA ALA A 52 1.72 -18.57 19.90
C ALA A 52 1.29 -18.89 18.44
N PRO A 53 1.26 -20.17 18.05
CA PRO A 53 0.94 -20.56 16.68
C PRO A 53 -0.52 -20.26 16.31
N GLY A 54 -0.81 -20.25 15.00
CA GLY A 54 -2.16 -20.24 14.45
C GLY A 54 -2.56 -18.92 13.79
N VAL A 55 -3.46 -19.05 12.82
CA VAL A 55 -4.07 -17.94 12.07
C VAL A 55 -4.80 -16.99 13.02
N ARG A 56 -4.42 -15.72 13.03
CA ARG A 56 -5.00 -14.69 13.91
C ARG A 56 -6.18 -13.96 13.29
N VAL A 57 -6.24 -13.92 11.96
CA VAL A 57 -7.31 -13.27 11.21
C VAL A 57 -7.67 -14.12 10.01
N SER A 58 -8.90 -14.62 9.94
CA SER A 58 -9.38 -15.44 8.82
C SER A 58 -10.14 -14.65 7.75
N SER A 59 -10.62 -13.44 8.07
CA SER A 59 -11.43 -12.60 7.19
C SER A 59 -10.58 -11.88 6.15
N GLU A 60 -11.08 -11.82 4.93
CA GLU A 60 -10.60 -10.91 3.88
C GLU A 60 -10.95 -9.44 4.18
N PRO A 61 -10.21 -8.47 3.62
CA PRO A 61 -10.66 -7.08 3.57
C PRO A 61 -12.02 -6.99 2.86
N ALA A 62 -12.92 -6.19 3.42
CA ALA A 62 -14.19 -5.86 2.79
C ALA A 62 -14.06 -4.50 2.09
N GLN A 63 -14.34 -4.48 0.79
CA GLN A 63 -14.31 -3.30 -0.06
C GLN A 63 -15.64 -3.16 -0.79
N GLN A 64 -16.19 -1.95 -0.81
CA GLN A 64 -17.41 -1.62 -1.53
C GLN A 64 -17.26 -0.27 -2.22
N PRO A 65 -17.41 -0.18 -3.56
CA PRO A 65 -17.30 1.10 -4.27
C PRO A 65 -18.40 2.06 -3.84
N LEU A 66 -18.07 3.35 -3.77
CA LEU A 66 -19.06 4.40 -3.58
C LEU A 66 -19.89 4.58 -4.86
N SER A 67 -21.15 4.98 -4.69
CA SER A 67 -22.04 5.28 -5.82
C SER A 67 -21.59 6.49 -6.64
N SER A 68 -20.77 7.36 -6.04
CA SER A 68 -20.14 8.49 -6.70
C SER A 68 -18.84 8.88 -6.01
N TYR A 69 -17.86 9.32 -6.80
CA TYR A 69 -16.61 9.85 -6.29
C TYR A 69 -16.84 11.16 -5.54
N LYS A 70 -16.35 11.27 -4.31
CA LYS A 70 -16.50 12.47 -3.49
C LYS A 70 -15.14 13.05 -3.14
N TRP A 71 -14.92 14.32 -3.46
CA TRP A 71 -13.73 15.05 -3.04
C TRP A 71 -13.95 15.69 -1.67
N LEU A 72 -12.95 15.58 -0.79
CA LEU A 72 -12.91 16.21 0.53
C LEU A 72 -11.61 16.99 0.67
N ASP A 73 -11.70 18.25 1.06
CA ASP A 73 -10.51 19.04 1.38
C ASP A 73 -9.92 18.63 2.74
N LYS A 74 -8.60 18.51 2.80
CA LYS A 74 -7.84 18.20 4.02
C LYS A 74 -6.49 18.92 3.98
N LYS A 75 -6.40 20.03 4.72
CA LYS A 75 -5.24 20.93 4.71
C LYS A 75 -4.98 21.42 3.27
N THR A 76 -3.78 21.19 2.74
CA THR A 76 -3.33 21.53 1.38
C THR A 76 -3.66 20.44 0.35
N TYR A 77 -4.36 19.38 0.75
CA TYR A 77 -4.72 18.24 -0.10
C TYR A 77 -6.22 18.16 -0.36
N GLN A 78 -6.57 17.49 -1.47
CA GLN A 78 -7.91 17.01 -1.77
C GLN A 78 -7.89 15.49 -1.81
N LEU A 79 -8.84 14.87 -1.12
CA LEU A 79 -9.00 13.42 -1.04
C LEU A 79 -10.20 12.99 -1.87
N GLY A 80 -9.98 12.20 -2.91
CA GLY A 80 -11.03 11.63 -3.74
C GLY A 80 -11.43 10.26 -3.24
N LEU A 81 -12.60 10.15 -2.62
CA LEU A 81 -13.08 8.92 -1.98
C LEU A 81 -13.65 7.97 -3.03
N SER A 82 -13.12 6.73 -3.06
CA SER A 82 -13.50 5.71 -4.04
C SER A 82 -14.35 4.59 -3.46
N ASP A 83 -13.93 4.03 -2.32
CA ASP A 83 -14.51 2.80 -1.79
C ASP A 83 -14.65 2.90 -0.27
N HIS A 84 -15.74 2.37 0.28
CA HIS A 84 -15.75 1.95 1.68
C HIS A 84 -14.78 0.78 1.86
N PHE A 85 -13.91 0.88 2.86
CA PHE A 85 -12.91 -0.14 3.12
C PHE A 85 -12.86 -0.49 4.60
N LYS A 86 -12.87 -1.80 4.87
CA LYS A 86 -12.72 -2.37 6.19
C LYS A 86 -11.71 -3.50 6.13
N ILE A 87 -10.65 -3.39 6.91
CA ILE A 87 -9.62 -4.44 7.01
C ILE A 87 -9.36 -4.79 8.46
N LYS A 88 -9.32 -6.10 8.73
CA LYS A 88 -8.77 -6.66 9.96
C LYS A 88 -7.48 -7.39 9.59
N GLY A 89 -6.41 -7.19 10.35
CA GLY A 89 -5.13 -7.81 10.05
C GLY A 89 -4.19 -7.86 11.24
N LEU A 90 -3.28 -8.83 11.22
CA LEU A 90 -2.11 -8.85 12.08
C LEU A 90 -1.09 -7.85 11.55
N ILE A 91 -0.56 -6.99 12.42
CA ILE A 91 0.43 -6.00 12.04
C ILE A 91 1.79 -6.69 11.89
N ILE A 92 2.26 -6.81 10.66
CA ILE A 92 3.56 -7.42 10.32
C ILE A 92 4.69 -6.40 10.47
N SER A 93 4.44 -5.15 10.08
CA SER A 93 5.40 -4.07 10.17
C SER A 93 4.69 -2.72 10.32
N THR A 94 5.39 -1.75 10.91
CA THR A 94 4.95 -0.36 11.05
C THR A 94 6.11 0.56 10.71
N ARG A 95 5.86 1.61 9.92
CA ARG A 95 6.84 2.66 9.62
C ARG A 95 6.21 4.02 9.92
N HIS A 96 6.87 4.78 10.80
CA HIS A 96 6.46 6.13 11.15
C HIS A 96 7.33 7.13 10.38
N TYR A 97 6.68 8.14 9.81
CA TYR A 97 7.34 9.19 9.05
C TYR A 97 7.21 10.51 9.82
N ILE A 98 8.36 11.10 10.14
CA ILE A 98 8.46 12.41 10.78
C ILE A 98 8.77 13.48 9.73
N ALA A 99 9.57 13.12 8.72
CA ALA A 99 9.98 14.00 7.64
C ALA A 99 10.05 13.19 6.32
N ASP A 100 9.10 13.47 5.43
CA ASP A 100 9.16 13.30 3.98
C ASP A 100 8.02 14.12 3.34
N GLU A 101 7.93 14.14 2.02
CA GLU A 101 6.94 14.92 1.25
C GLU A 101 5.47 14.54 1.53
N ARG A 102 5.20 13.39 2.15
CA ARG A 102 3.85 12.84 2.37
C ARG A 102 3.54 12.60 3.85
N ALA A 103 4.48 12.91 4.75
CA ALA A 103 4.38 12.59 6.17
C ALA A 103 3.29 13.40 6.88
N ASP A 104 2.97 14.58 6.37
CA ASP A 104 1.98 15.48 6.94
C ASP A 104 0.52 15.06 6.65
N ILE A 105 0.30 14.26 5.59
CA ILE A 105 -0.99 13.68 5.21
C ILE A 105 -1.11 12.20 5.62
N ALA A 106 -0.06 11.40 5.42
CA ALA A 106 0.02 9.99 5.76
C ALA A 106 1.25 9.73 6.67
N PRO A 107 1.15 9.97 7.99
CA PRO A 107 2.30 9.89 8.90
C PRO A 107 2.75 8.45 9.21
N ILE A 108 1.95 7.44 8.87
CA ILE A 108 2.20 6.05 9.26
C ILE A 108 1.86 5.14 8.10
N ASP A 109 2.79 4.24 7.76
CA ASP A 109 2.52 3.10 6.90
C ASP A 109 2.52 1.83 7.76
N ILE A 110 1.68 0.86 7.41
CA ILE A 110 1.66 -0.45 8.05
C ILE A 110 1.61 -1.56 7.01
N VAL A 111 2.22 -2.69 7.35
CA VAL A 111 1.99 -3.95 6.63
C VAL A 111 1.03 -4.79 7.45
N LEU A 112 -0.09 -5.16 6.85
CA LEU A 112 -1.07 -6.07 7.44
C LEU A 112 -1.00 -7.43 6.75
N GLY A 113 -1.20 -8.49 7.53
CA GLY A 113 -1.44 -9.83 7.02
C GLY A 113 -2.72 -10.43 7.58
N TRP A 114 -3.41 -11.19 6.75
CA TRP A 114 -4.59 -11.99 7.10
C TRP A 114 -4.41 -13.42 6.58
N LYS A 115 -5.36 -14.32 6.85
CA LYS A 115 -5.24 -15.75 6.57
C LYS A 115 -3.88 -16.28 7.06
N LYS A 116 -3.14 -17.00 6.21
CA LYS A 116 -1.84 -17.57 6.56
C LYS A 116 -0.75 -16.52 6.82
N MET A 117 -0.86 -15.33 6.23
CA MET A 117 0.00 -14.18 6.56
C MET A 117 -0.35 -13.51 7.90
N SER A 118 -1.31 -14.06 8.65
CA SER A 118 -1.52 -13.75 10.05
C SER A 118 -1.04 -14.84 11.01
N ASP A 119 -0.42 -15.93 10.52
CA ASP A 119 0.06 -17.02 11.36
C ASP A 119 1.55 -16.82 11.71
N PRO A 120 1.91 -16.69 13.00
CA PRO A 120 3.31 -16.53 13.40
C PRO A 120 4.23 -17.69 12.98
N THR A 121 3.69 -18.90 12.82
CA THR A 121 4.47 -20.06 12.34
C THR A 121 4.92 -19.93 10.90
N ILE A 122 4.22 -19.12 10.10
CA ILE A 122 4.59 -18.75 8.73
C ILE A 122 5.47 -17.51 8.77
N LEU A 123 5.05 -16.45 9.48
CA LEU A 123 5.75 -15.16 9.51
C LEU A 123 7.16 -15.24 10.09
N LYS A 124 7.47 -16.25 10.93
CA LYS A 124 8.84 -16.48 11.42
C LYS A 124 9.83 -16.78 10.28
N HIS A 125 9.37 -17.21 9.11
CA HIS A 125 10.20 -17.50 7.93
C HIS A 125 10.29 -16.33 6.93
N ILE A 126 9.61 -15.21 7.22
CA ILE A 126 9.47 -14.08 6.30
C ILE A 126 10.11 -12.84 6.91
N ASN A 127 11.13 -12.32 6.25
CA ASN A 127 11.67 -11.00 6.56
C ASN A 127 10.84 -9.95 5.83
N VAL A 128 10.30 -8.98 6.57
CA VAL A 128 9.55 -7.85 5.99
C VAL A 128 10.26 -6.56 6.37
N ARG A 129 10.46 -5.68 5.39
CA ARG A 129 11.03 -4.34 5.56
C ARG A 129 10.14 -3.32 4.85
N GLN A 130 10.08 -2.11 5.38
CA GLN A 130 9.40 -0.98 4.74
C GLN A 130 10.41 0.13 4.49
N ASN A 131 10.46 0.64 3.26
CA ASN A 131 11.26 1.82 2.90
C ASN A 131 10.64 2.59 1.73
N ASN A 132 10.91 3.90 1.65
CA ASN A 132 10.44 4.76 0.56
C ASN A 132 8.93 4.63 0.25
N ARG A 133 8.08 4.44 1.27
CA ARG A 133 6.63 4.20 1.10
C ARG A 133 6.26 2.87 0.42
N PHE A 134 7.15 1.89 0.42
CA PHE A 134 6.89 0.53 -0.03
C PHE A 134 7.23 -0.49 1.05
N TYR A 135 6.72 -1.71 0.88
CA TYR A 135 7.18 -2.86 1.64
C TYR A 135 7.83 -3.90 0.72
N TYR A 136 8.81 -4.59 1.28
CA TYR A 136 9.57 -5.64 0.63
C TYR A 136 9.58 -6.83 1.56
N TRP A 137 9.57 -8.03 0.98
CA TRP A 137 9.67 -9.26 1.74
C TRP A 137 10.66 -10.22 1.09
N HIS A 138 11.27 -11.06 1.94
CA HIS A 138 12.24 -12.06 1.53
C HIS A 138 12.05 -13.34 2.35
N VAL A 139 12.25 -14.48 1.70
CA VAL A 139 12.23 -15.83 2.27
C VAL A 139 13.41 -16.62 1.73
N SER A 140 14.05 -17.44 2.56
CA SER A 140 15.07 -18.40 2.08
C SER A 140 14.43 -19.58 1.37
N GLU A 141 13.32 -20.06 1.91
CA GLU A 141 12.48 -21.12 1.36
C GLU A 141 11.02 -20.67 1.49
N PHE A 142 10.21 -20.95 0.48
CA PHE A 142 8.82 -20.55 0.46
C PHE A 142 8.02 -21.36 1.49
N PRO A 143 7.50 -20.76 2.58
CA PRO A 143 6.69 -21.48 3.55
C PRO A 143 5.28 -21.77 3.01
N LEU A 144 4.88 -21.08 1.93
CA LEU A 144 3.60 -21.15 1.22
C LEU A 144 3.85 -20.83 -0.26
N PRO A 145 2.92 -21.20 -1.18
CA PRO A 145 2.97 -20.70 -2.54
C PRO A 145 3.10 -19.17 -2.58
N ARG A 146 3.97 -18.65 -3.44
CA ARG A 146 4.25 -17.19 -3.53
C ARG A 146 2.98 -16.34 -3.61
N ALA A 147 2.03 -16.76 -4.44
CA ALA A 147 0.76 -16.05 -4.61
C ALA A 147 -0.04 -15.93 -3.30
N GLU A 148 0.01 -16.92 -2.40
CA GLU A 148 -0.67 -16.81 -1.10
C GLU A 148 -0.04 -15.74 -0.19
N LEU A 149 1.28 -15.56 -0.26
CA LEU A 149 1.99 -14.51 0.49
C LEU A 149 1.58 -13.12 -0.01
N GLU A 150 1.54 -12.96 -1.33
CA GLU A 150 1.22 -11.71 -2.01
C GLU A 150 -0.25 -11.33 -1.85
N LEU A 151 -1.17 -12.28 -1.99
CA LEU A 151 -2.62 -12.03 -1.91
C LEU A 151 -3.16 -11.91 -0.47
N SER A 152 -2.38 -12.29 0.55
CA SER A 152 -2.82 -12.26 1.94
C SER A 152 -2.11 -11.19 2.79
N SER A 153 -1.40 -10.27 2.15
CA SER A 153 -0.77 -9.16 2.85
C SER A 153 -0.84 -7.87 2.03
N THR A 154 -0.79 -6.74 2.71
CA THR A 154 -0.75 -5.45 2.02
C THR A 154 -0.07 -4.36 2.84
N ASN A 155 0.46 -3.36 2.15
CA ASN A 155 0.99 -2.14 2.73
C ASN A 155 -0.02 -1.00 2.58
N ILE A 156 -0.37 -0.38 3.70
CA ILE A 156 -1.39 0.68 3.75
C ILE A 156 -0.76 1.98 4.24
N HIS A 157 -1.00 3.04 3.48
CA HIS A 157 -0.71 4.42 3.86
C HIS A 157 -1.89 4.99 4.65
N LEU A 158 -1.66 5.33 5.92
CA LEU A 158 -2.74 5.70 6.82
C LEU A 158 -2.90 7.22 6.90
N ILE A 159 -4.02 7.72 6.38
CA ILE A 159 -4.44 9.11 6.52
C ILE A 159 -5.42 9.22 7.70
N PRO A 160 -5.07 9.85 8.83
CA PRO A 160 -5.98 9.97 9.96
C PRO A 160 -7.11 10.97 9.68
N ASN A 161 -8.37 10.56 9.85
CA ASN A 161 -9.50 11.50 9.71
C ASN A 161 -9.55 12.57 10.81
N THR A 162 -9.07 12.27 12.02
CA THR A 162 -9.02 13.20 13.15
C THR A 162 -7.72 13.03 13.95
N LYS A 163 -7.38 14.02 14.80
CA LYS A 163 -6.24 13.91 15.74
C LYS A 163 -6.37 12.72 16.70
N ALA A 164 -7.59 12.37 17.10
CA ALA A 164 -7.83 11.19 17.95
C ALA A 164 -7.50 9.88 17.22
N ILE A 165 -7.90 9.77 15.94
CA ILE A 165 -7.51 8.63 15.09
C ILE A 165 -6.00 8.59 14.93
N GLU A 166 -5.34 9.72 14.64
CA GLU A 166 -3.88 9.79 14.53
C GLU A 166 -3.17 9.28 15.79
N ALA A 167 -3.62 9.70 16.97
CA ALA A 167 -3.07 9.22 18.24
C ALA A 167 -3.29 7.71 18.47
N GLY A 168 -4.38 7.14 17.95
CA GLY A 168 -4.62 5.70 17.94
C GLY A 168 -3.69 4.96 16.99
N LEU A 169 -3.53 5.46 15.77
CA LEU A 169 -2.64 4.88 14.77
C LEU A 169 -1.18 4.88 15.25
N LYS A 170 -0.75 5.94 15.96
CA LYS A 170 0.60 6.02 16.56
C LYS A 170 0.88 4.94 17.61
N LYS A 171 -0.14 4.24 18.11
CA LYS A 171 -0.03 3.16 19.09
C LYS A 171 -0.04 1.76 18.46
N LEU A 172 -0.14 1.67 17.13
CA LEU A 172 -0.06 0.39 16.42
C LEU A 172 1.29 -0.29 16.69
N LYS A 173 1.25 -1.60 16.93
CA LYS A 173 2.43 -2.39 17.28
C LYS A 173 2.47 -3.66 16.45
N LYS A 174 3.64 -3.97 15.92
CA LYS A 174 3.95 -5.28 15.31
C LYS A 174 3.47 -6.41 16.23
N GLY A 175 2.88 -7.45 15.64
CA GLY A 175 2.37 -8.63 16.35
C GLY A 175 0.98 -8.49 16.96
N THR A 176 0.36 -7.31 16.89
CA THR A 176 -1.02 -7.11 17.38
C THR A 176 -2.02 -7.14 16.23
N VAL A 177 -3.27 -7.49 16.52
CA VAL A 177 -4.35 -7.44 15.53
C VAL A 177 -5.05 -6.09 15.60
N VAL A 178 -5.27 -5.48 14.44
CA VAL A 178 -6.04 -4.24 14.31
C VAL A 178 -7.19 -4.43 13.34
N GLU A 179 -8.28 -3.72 13.57
CA GLU A 179 -9.30 -3.46 12.56
C GLU A 179 -9.36 -1.96 12.26
N LEU A 180 -9.31 -1.63 10.97
CA LEU A 180 -9.40 -0.28 10.44
C LEU A 180 -10.61 -0.18 9.52
N THR A 181 -11.38 0.89 9.67
CA THR A 181 -12.50 1.22 8.78
C THR A 181 -12.34 2.63 8.27
N GLY A 182 -12.61 2.84 6.99
CA GLY A 182 -12.42 4.12 6.35
C GLY A 182 -12.82 4.13 4.87
N TYR A 183 -12.11 4.95 4.11
CA TYR A 183 -12.27 5.06 2.67
C TYR A 183 -10.93 4.90 1.96
N LEU A 184 -10.89 4.13 0.87
CA LEU A 184 -9.79 4.24 -0.08
C LEU A 184 -9.87 5.61 -0.76
N VAL A 185 -8.74 6.29 -0.87
CA VAL A 185 -8.69 7.66 -1.40
C VAL A 185 -7.54 7.86 -2.37
N ASP A 186 -7.80 8.58 -3.47
CA ASP A 186 -6.73 9.28 -4.17
C ASP A 186 -6.42 10.60 -3.46
N VAL A 187 -5.16 11.02 -3.50
CA VAL A 187 -4.69 12.28 -2.93
C VAL A 187 -4.22 13.19 -4.06
N LYS A 188 -4.62 14.46 -4.00
CA LYS A 188 -4.10 15.53 -4.85
C LYS A 188 -3.69 16.73 -4.01
N SER A 189 -2.73 17.52 -4.46
CA SER A 189 -2.42 18.85 -3.90
C SER A 189 -2.40 19.93 -4.98
N SER A 190 -2.48 21.19 -4.54
CA SER A 190 -2.57 22.35 -5.43
C SER A 190 -1.33 22.57 -6.31
N ASP A 191 -0.19 22.00 -5.94
CA ASP A 191 1.07 22.03 -6.69
C ASP A 191 1.15 20.93 -7.77
N GLY A 192 0.10 20.14 -7.96
CA GLY A 192 0.00 19.12 -9.01
C GLY A 192 0.44 17.72 -8.60
N PHE A 193 0.84 17.50 -7.34
CA PHE A 193 1.10 16.13 -6.86
C PHE A 193 -0.18 15.29 -6.85
N ILE A 194 -0.05 14.03 -7.30
CA ILE A 194 -1.11 13.03 -7.35
C ILE A 194 -0.57 11.73 -6.77
N TRP A 195 -1.35 11.11 -5.89
CA TRP A 195 -1.06 9.79 -5.33
C TRP A 195 -2.33 8.95 -5.30
N SER A 196 -2.34 7.91 -6.12
CA SER A 196 -3.53 7.07 -6.32
C SER A 196 -3.49 5.84 -5.43
N THR A 197 -4.65 5.46 -4.89
CA THR A 197 -4.80 4.22 -4.14
C THR A 197 -4.98 3.02 -5.07
N SER A 198 -4.43 1.87 -4.68
CA SER A 198 -4.89 0.60 -5.26
C SER A 198 -6.37 0.35 -4.93
N ARG A 199 -7.07 -0.31 -5.86
CA ARG A 199 -8.49 -0.72 -5.75
C ARG A 199 -8.72 -2.19 -6.11
N THR A 200 -7.74 -2.83 -6.74
CA THR A 200 -7.70 -4.26 -7.04
C THR A 200 -6.93 -4.97 -5.96
N ARG A 201 -7.14 -6.27 -5.70
CA ARG A 201 -6.47 -7.00 -4.59
C ARG A 201 -5.55 -8.13 -5.06
N ASP A 202 -5.35 -8.22 -6.36
CA ASP A 202 -4.43 -9.13 -7.04
C ASP A 202 -3.23 -8.41 -7.67
N ASP A 203 -3.05 -7.12 -7.36
CA ASP A 203 -1.92 -6.32 -7.81
C ASP A 203 -0.71 -6.45 -6.87
N SER A 204 0.47 -6.35 -7.45
CA SER A 204 1.75 -6.34 -6.73
C SER A 204 2.69 -5.33 -7.38
N GLY A 205 3.65 -4.81 -6.60
CA GLY A 205 4.61 -3.82 -7.09
C GLY A 205 4.17 -2.36 -6.89
N ASP A 206 4.74 -1.47 -7.69
CA ASP A 206 4.48 -0.03 -7.60
C ASP A 206 3.00 0.27 -7.95
N GLY A 207 2.34 1.06 -7.10
CA GLY A 207 0.90 1.35 -7.22
C GLY A 207 -0.05 0.33 -6.57
N ALA A 208 0.45 -0.79 -6.01
CA ALA A 208 -0.40 -1.81 -5.36
C ALA A 208 -0.80 -1.48 -3.90
N CYS A 209 -0.29 -0.37 -3.35
CA CYS A 209 -0.54 0.02 -1.96
C CYS A 209 -1.87 0.76 -1.80
N GLU A 210 -2.61 0.45 -0.75
CA GLU A 210 -3.81 1.19 -0.40
C GLU A 210 -3.46 2.50 0.31
N ILE A 211 -4.22 3.56 -0.01
CA ILE A 211 -4.21 4.81 0.75
C ILE A 211 -5.55 4.91 1.46
N LEU A 212 -5.53 4.79 2.78
CA LEU A 212 -6.74 4.66 3.59
C LEU A 212 -6.96 5.92 4.44
N LEU A 213 -8.04 6.64 4.17
CA LEU A 213 -8.59 7.63 5.09
C LEU A 213 -9.27 6.90 6.25
N VAL A 214 -8.55 6.77 7.37
CA VAL A 214 -9.01 6.01 8.54
C VAL A 214 -10.05 6.81 9.32
N LYS A 215 -11.26 6.26 9.40
CA LYS A 215 -12.39 6.83 10.18
C LYS A 215 -12.51 6.19 11.56
N GLN A 216 -12.16 4.91 11.67
CA GLN A 216 -12.25 4.15 12.92
C GLN A 216 -11.06 3.19 13.02
N ILE A 217 -10.60 2.99 14.25
CA ILE A 217 -9.53 2.06 14.61
C ILE A 217 -9.97 1.27 15.84
N ARG A 218 -9.77 -0.05 15.80
CA ARG A 218 -10.00 -0.94 16.92
C ARG A 218 -8.78 -1.83 17.13
N HIS A 219 -8.10 -1.62 18.25
CA HIS A 219 -7.03 -2.51 18.71
C HIS A 219 -7.66 -3.76 19.30
N LEU A 220 -7.32 -4.93 18.76
CA LEU A 220 -7.82 -6.21 19.23
C LEU A 220 -6.75 -6.86 20.10
N LYS A 221 -7.17 -7.36 21.28
CA LYS A 221 -6.32 -8.08 22.22
C LYS A 221 -6.14 -9.52 21.77
#